data_AF-A0A8H6YCY4-F1
#
_entry.id   AF-A0A8H6YCY4-F1
#
_cell.length_a   1.000
_cell.length_b   1.000
_cell.length_c   1.000
_cell.angle_alpha   90.00
_cell.angle_beta   90.00
_cell.angle_gamma   90.00
#
_symmetry.space_group_name_H-M   'P 1'
#
loop_
_entity.id
_entity.type
_entity.pdbx_description
1 polymer ?
#
loop_
_entity_poly.entity_id
_entity_poly.type
_entity_poly.pdbx_seq_one_letter_code
_entity_poly.pdbx_strand_id
1 'polypeptide(L)'
;MRGAERPGQVQWTHPFLHPLTPLTPIAARQAFVEIADDIHDDSEVDQLLDITDNIPLALQLVATVASSEGCQATLEGWKLEKTAMLSAGYDKRSNLEISIMLSLSSPRLKSTPHSLELLSLLSLLSDGISDGELGQSKPPIPNISSCKTTLLRTSLAYVDHSGRLKVLAPIREYILETYPPSTLLVRPMRMHLTDLLKVWRNAMRTHSAAMGNLTPRLCSNLGNLHSLLLHDLDTDPAVLLYWVSSLELASRLYPATWTAQPLPSQRHSTSVVFLSVTSSAQIFSCVNGMQQVHV
;
A
#
# COMPACT_ATOMS: atom_id res chain seq x y z
N MET A 1 2.67 -6.59 9.13
CA MET A 1 2.29 -6.32 10.54
C MET A 1 0.77 -6.36 10.63
N ARG A 2 0.21 -7.21 11.49
CA ARG A 2 -1.22 -7.16 11.86
C ARG A 2 -1.36 -6.26 13.10
N GLY A 3 -2.46 -5.52 13.22
CA GLY A 3 -2.69 -4.48 14.25
C GLY A 3 -2.69 -4.93 15.73
N ALA A 4 -2.21 -6.13 16.03
CA ALA A 4 -2.03 -6.65 17.38
C ALA A 4 -0.57 -6.59 17.86
N GLU A 5 0.40 -6.33 16.97
CA GLU A 5 1.83 -6.35 17.30
C GLU A 5 2.41 -4.93 17.31
N ARG A 6 3.04 -4.54 18.43
CA ARG A 6 3.58 -3.19 18.63
C ARG A 6 5.06 -3.15 18.22
N PRO A 7 5.50 -2.16 17.43
CA PRO A 7 6.91 -1.92 17.14
C PRO A 7 7.78 -1.87 18.41
N GLY A 8 8.84 -2.68 18.42
CA GLY A 8 9.63 -2.99 19.62
C GLY A 8 10.69 -1.95 20.04
N GLN A 9 10.69 -0.74 19.48
CA GLN A 9 11.73 0.27 19.75
C GLN A 9 11.18 1.67 20.08
N VAL A 10 9.87 1.78 20.30
CA VAL A 10 9.21 3.04 20.69
C VAL A 10 8.76 2.92 22.15
N GLN A 11 9.04 3.94 22.96
CA GLN A 11 8.44 4.03 24.30
C GLN A 11 6.97 4.40 24.16
N TRP A 12 6.11 3.39 24.23
CA TRP A 12 4.66 3.56 24.15
C TRP A 12 4.14 4.20 25.44
N THR A 13 3.21 5.15 25.29
CA THR A 13 2.53 5.79 26.42
C THR A 13 1.82 4.73 27.27
N HIS A 14 2.03 4.78 28.58
CA HIS A 14 1.38 3.89 29.55
C HIS A 14 0.17 4.60 30.21
N PRO A 15 -0.97 3.90 30.39
CA PRO A 15 -1.23 2.51 30.02
C PRO A 15 -1.39 2.33 28.50
N PHE A 16 -0.98 1.17 28.00
CA PHE A 16 -1.09 0.87 26.57
C PHE A 16 -2.54 0.83 26.14
N LEU A 17 -2.82 1.41 24.97
CA LEU A 17 -4.12 1.26 24.31
C LEU A 17 -4.33 -0.22 23.96
N HIS A 18 -5.53 -0.72 24.26
CA HIS A 18 -5.98 -2.04 23.86
C HIS A 18 -6.02 -2.12 22.33
N PRO A 19 -5.77 -3.31 21.73
CA PRO A 19 -5.96 -3.51 20.29
C PRO A 19 -7.34 -3.01 19.86
N LEU A 20 -7.41 -2.36 18.70
CA LEU A 20 -8.68 -1.89 18.15
C LEU A 20 -9.61 -3.09 17.93
N THR A 21 -10.59 -3.22 18.82
CA THR A 21 -11.66 -4.20 18.68
C THR A 21 -12.66 -3.69 17.65
N PRO A 22 -13.48 -4.58 17.07
CA PRO A 22 -14.69 -4.16 16.39
C PRO A 22 -15.46 -3.14 17.24
N LEU A 23 -16.05 -2.16 16.57
CA LEU A 23 -16.90 -1.18 17.24
C LEU A 23 -18.05 -1.94 17.90
N THR A 24 -18.50 -1.46 19.06
CA THR A 24 -19.77 -1.93 19.60
C THR A 24 -20.87 -1.65 18.58
N PRO A 25 -21.92 -2.49 18.43
CA PRO A 25 -22.98 -2.30 17.44
C PRO A 25 -23.57 -0.88 17.44
N ILE A 26 -23.71 -0.27 18.63
CA ILE A 26 -24.18 1.10 18.79
C ILE A 26 -23.21 2.12 18.16
N ALA A 27 -21.92 2.02 18.49
CA ALA A 27 -20.89 2.89 17.93
C ALA A 27 -20.67 2.67 16.42
N ALA A 28 -20.79 1.42 15.96
CA ALA A 28 -20.72 1.06 14.56
C ALA A 28 -21.86 1.71 13.77
N ARG A 29 -23.10 1.56 14.27
CA ARG A 29 -24.27 2.22 13.70
C ARG A 29 -24.13 3.73 13.68
N GLN A 30 -23.68 4.33 14.78
CA GLN A 30 -23.49 5.78 14.85
C GLN A 30 -22.46 6.28 13.82
N ALA A 31 -21.32 5.61 13.72
CA ALA A 31 -20.30 5.94 12.73
C ALA A 31 -20.79 5.71 11.29
N PHE A 32 -21.53 4.62 11.05
CA PHE A 32 -22.08 4.31 9.73
C PHE A 32 -23.06 5.39 9.29
N VAL A 33 -23.98 5.77 10.17
CA VAL A 33 -24.97 6.83 9.93
C VAL A 33 -24.29 8.17 9.67
N GLU A 34 -23.28 8.52 10.45
CA GLU A 34 -22.55 9.78 10.29
C GLU A 34 -21.80 9.86 8.95
N ILE A 35 -21.33 8.74 8.41
CA ILE A 35 -20.62 8.67 7.13
C ILE A 35 -21.60 8.56 5.95
N ALA A 36 -22.65 7.76 6.10
CA ALA A 36 -23.62 7.49 5.04
C ALA A 36 -24.54 8.68 4.78
N ASP A 37 -24.87 9.49 5.79
CA ASP A 37 -25.77 10.66 5.68
C ASP A 37 -27.10 10.37 4.97
N ASP A 38 -27.48 9.08 4.91
CA ASP A 38 -28.60 8.54 4.15
C ASP A 38 -29.20 7.34 4.90
N ILE A 39 -30.23 7.60 5.72
CA ILE A 39 -30.97 6.56 6.45
C ILE A 39 -32.41 6.57 5.97
N HIS A 40 -32.75 5.68 5.05
CA HIS A 40 -34.14 5.45 4.64
C HIS A 40 -34.77 4.26 5.36
N ASP A 41 -33.97 3.23 5.72
CA ASP A 41 -34.44 2.01 6.38
C ASP A 41 -33.38 1.46 7.37
N ASP A 42 -33.79 1.25 8.62
CA ASP A 42 -32.96 0.69 9.68
C ASP A 42 -32.55 -0.77 9.41
N SER A 43 -33.39 -1.54 8.69
CA SER A 43 -33.14 -2.94 8.35
C SER A 43 -31.96 -3.12 7.38
N GLU A 44 -31.76 -2.16 6.47
CA GLU A 44 -30.66 -2.19 5.51
C GLU A 44 -29.34 -1.84 6.16
N VAL A 45 -29.36 -0.84 7.04
CA VAL A 45 -28.20 -0.42 7.84
C VAL A 45 -27.73 -1.58 8.70
N ASP A 46 -28.63 -2.27 9.40
CA ASP A 46 -28.26 -3.38 10.28
C ASP A 46 -27.66 -4.55 9.47
N GLN A 47 -28.16 -4.85 8.26
CA GLN A 47 -27.56 -5.83 7.36
C GLN A 47 -26.16 -5.43 6.88
N LEU A 48 -25.92 -4.14 6.59
CA LEU A 48 -24.59 -3.64 6.20
C LEU A 48 -23.61 -3.66 7.37
N LEU A 49 -24.07 -3.39 8.59
CA LEU A 49 -23.26 -3.50 9.80
C LEU A 49 -22.81 -4.94 10.05
N ASP A 50 -23.72 -5.90 9.90
CA ASP A 50 -23.41 -7.33 9.99
C ASP A 50 -22.37 -7.76 8.94
N ILE A 51 -22.48 -7.25 7.70
CA ILE A 51 -21.49 -7.51 6.64
C ILE A 51 -20.09 -7.03 7.01
N THR A 52 -19.99 -5.93 7.75
CA THR A 52 -18.71 -5.32 8.12
C THR A 52 -18.09 -5.90 9.39
N ASP A 53 -18.80 -6.81 10.08
CA ASP A 53 -18.47 -7.28 11.44
C ASP A 53 -18.16 -6.13 12.43
N ASN A 54 -18.72 -4.95 12.19
CA ASN A 54 -18.40 -3.72 12.93
C ASN A 54 -16.89 -3.35 12.92
N ILE A 55 -16.11 -3.84 11.95
CA ILE A 55 -14.69 -3.50 11.80
C ILE A 55 -14.61 -2.07 11.26
N PRO A 56 -13.95 -1.12 11.98
CA PRO A 56 -13.95 0.31 11.61
C PRO A 56 -13.60 0.58 10.15
N LEU A 57 -12.62 -0.13 9.61
CA LEU A 57 -12.18 0.05 8.23
C LEU A 57 -13.20 -0.47 7.21
N ALA A 58 -13.73 -1.67 7.41
CA ALA A 58 -14.75 -2.23 6.52
C ALA A 58 -16.04 -1.39 6.58
N LEU A 59 -16.40 -0.95 7.78
CA LEU A 59 -17.53 -0.07 8.05
C LEU A 59 -17.39 1.26 7.32
N GLN A 60 -16.22 1.90 7.39
CA GLN A 60 -15.97 3.15 6.70
C GLN A 60 -16.07 3.00 5.16
N LEU A 61 -15.52 1.91 4.60
CA LEU A 61 -15.60 1.64 3.16
C LEU A 61 -17.05 1.44 2.71
N VAL A 62 -17.80 0.57 3.39
CA VAL A 62 -19.20 0.28 3.04
C VAL A 62 -20.09 1.51 3.25
N ALA A 63 -19.92 2.26 4.35
CA ALA A 63 -20.66 3.49 4.59
C ALA A 63 -20.38 4.57 3.54
N THR A 64 -19.14 4.68 3.05
CA THR A 64 -18.79 5.61 1.97
C THR A 64 -19.48 5.25 0.65
N VAL A 65 -19.65 3.96 0.36
CA VAL A 65 -20.40 3.50 -0.83
C VAL A 65 -21.90 3.72 -0.64
N ALA A 66 -22.40 3.48 0.56
CA ALA A 66 -23.80 3.70 0.93
C ALA A 66 -24.20 5.18 0.87
N SER A 67 -23.32 6.14 1.22
CA SER A 67 -23.62 7.59 1.18
C SER A 67 -23.96 8.19 -0.17
N SER A 68 -23.97 7.33 -1.16
CA SER A 68 -23.33 7.58 -2.41
C SER A 68 -24.10 6.91 -3.53
N GLU A 69 -24.53 5.68 -3.25
CA GLU A 69 -25.37 4.82 -4.08
C GLU A 69 -26.65 4.41 -3.34
N GLY A 70 -26.76 4.70 -2.04
CA GLY A 70 -27.84 4.27 -1.16
C GLY A 70 -27.54 2.92 -0.49
N CYS A 71 -28.15 2.69 0.68
CA CYS A 71 -27.99 1.46 1.46
C CYS A 71 -28.48 0.22 0.68
N GLN A 72 -29.66 0.30 0.07
CA GLN A 72 -30.23 -0.77 -0.74
C GLN A 72 -29.33 -1.22 -1.90
N ALA A 73 -28.85 -0.27 -2.72
CA ALA A 73 -27.99 -0.58 -3.86
C ALA A 73 -26.66 -1.19 -3.42
N THR A 74 -26.12 -0.72 -2.29
CA THR A 74 -24.90 -1.26 -1.67
C THR A 74 -25.10 -2.71 -1.22
N LEU A 75 -26.24 -3.03 -0.61
CA LEU A 75 -26.61 -4.40 -0.21
C LEU A 75 -26.80 -5.34 -1.40
N GLU A 76 -27.48 -4.88 -2.44
CA GLU A 76 -27.70 -5.66 -3.67
C GLU A 76 -26.37 -5.96 -4.37
N GLY A 77 -25.49 -4.96 -4.46
CA GLY A 77 -24.12 -5.13 -4.97
C GLY A 77 -23.34 -6.17 -4.16
N TRP A 78 -23.45 -6.15 -2.83
CA TRP A 78 -22.78 -7.13 -1.97
C TRP A 78 -23.27 -8.55 -2.22
N LYS A 79 -24.59 -8.75 -2.33
CA LYS A 79 -25.19 -10.07 -2.55
C LYS A 79 -24.80 -10.65 -3.92
N LEU A 80 -24.79 -9.82 -4.95
CA LEU A 80 -24.45 -10.23 -6.31
C LEU A 80 -22.98 -10.64 -6.40
N GLU A 81 -22.09 -9.83 -5.84
CA GLU A 81 -20.65 -10.09 -5.86
C GLU A 81 -20.29 -11.31 -4.98
N LYS A 82 -20.90 -11.45 -3.79
CA LYS A 82 -20.75 -12.64 -2.94
C LYS A 82 -21.18 -13.92 -3.66
N THR A 83 -22.27 -13.88 -4.43
CA THR A 83 -22.77 -15.03 -5.18
C THR A 83 -21.85 -15.40 -6.34
N ALA A 84 -21.34 -14.40 -7.07
CA ALA A 84 -20.34 -14.60 -8.12
C ALA A 84 -19.06 -15.26 -7.56
N MET A 85 -18.62 -14.85 -6.37
CA MET A 85 -17.43 -15.41 -5.72
C MET A 85 -17.62 -16.83 -5.17
N LEU A 86 -18.78 -17.14 -4.55
CA LEU A 86 -19.10 -18.48 -4.05
C LEU A 86 -19.14 -19.50 -5.20
N SER A 87 -19.61 -19.08 -6.37
CA SER A 87 -19.57 -19.92 -7.58
C SER A 87 -18.16 -20.18 -8.13
N ALA A 88 -17.18 -19.36 -7.74
CA ALA A 88 -15.78 -19.45 -8.14
C ALA A 88 -14.89 -20.24 -7.14
N GLY A 89 -15.46 -20.79 -6.05
CA GLY A 89 -14.74 -21.67 -5.11
C GLY A 89 -13.81 -20.96 -4.11
N TYR A 90 -13.93 -19.63 -3.95
CA TYR A 90 -13.12 -18.82 -3.03
C TYR A 90 -13.74 -18.73 -1.62
N ASP A 91 -13.72 -19.83 -0.88
CA ASP A 91 -14.50 -20.01 0.37
C ASP A 91 -13.89 -19.37 1.64
N LYS A 92 -12.92 -18.44 1.53
CA LYS A 92 -12.19 -17.96 2.72
C LYS A 92 -11.57 -16.55 2.64
N ARG A 93 -12.19 -15.63 1.91
CA ARG A 93 -11.76 -14.22 1.91
C ARG A 93 -12.29 -13.48 3.14
N SER A 94 -11.48 -12.59 3.71
CA SER A 94 -11.88 -11.77 4.86
C SER A 94 -12.97 -10.75 4.47
N ASN A 95 -13.84 -10.36 5.40
CA ASN A 95 -14.87 -9.31 5.16
C ASN A 95 -14.28 -8.00 4.61
N LEU A 96 -13.01 -7.74 4.91
CA LEU A 96 -12.24 -6.64 4.35
C LEU A 96 -12.03 -6.79 2.83
N GLU A 97 -11.61 -7.94 2.33
CA GLU A 97 -11.42 -8.17 0.89
C GLU A 97 -12.74 -8.00 0.12
N ILE A 98 -13.85 -8.42 0.73
CA ILE A 98 -15.18 -8.23 0.16
C ILE A 98 -15.53 -6.74 0.08
N SER A 99 -15.25 -5.95 1.14
CA SER A 99 -15.49 -4.51 1.13
C SER A 99 -14.63 -3.76 0.10
N ILE A 100 -13.38 -4.20 -0.12
CA ILE A 100 -12.50 -3.66 -1.16
C ILE A 100 -13.09 -3.95 -2.53
N MET A 101 -13.46 -5.21 -2.78
CA MET A 101 -14.05 -5.63 -4.04
C MET A 101 -15.37 -4.90 -4.35
N LEU A 102 -16.24 -4.70 -3.36
CA LEU A 102 -17.43 -3.86 -3.54
C LEU A 102 -17.09 -2.45 -3.99
N SER A 103 -16.10 -1.84 -3.34
CA SER A 103 -15.63 -0.50 -3.70
C SER A 103 -15.05 -0.47 -5.12
N LEU A 104 -14.42 -1.55 -5.57
CA LEU A 104 -13.94 -1.72 -6.95
C LEU A 104 -15.07 -1.92 -7.96
N SER A 105 -16.13 -2.62 -7.57
CA SER A 105 -17.32 -2.88 -8.39
C SER A 105 -18.29 -1.69 -8.43
N SER A 106 -18.05 -0.63 -7.67
CA SER A 106 -18.90 0.57 -7.63
C SER A 106 -19.07 1.22 -9.01
N PRO A 107 -20.30 1.63 -9.40
CA PRO A 107 -20.57 2.44 -10.58
C PRO A 107 -19.62 3.64 -10.73
N ARG A 108 -19.23 4.26 -9.62
CA ARG A 108 -18.29 5.39 -9.59
C ARG A 108 -16.92 5.01 -10.14
N LEU A 109 -16.34 3.91 -9.68
CA LEU A 109 -15.07 3.45 -10.21
C LEU A 109 -15.21 2.98 -11.67
N LYS A 110 -16.30 2.28 -12.00
CA LYS A 110 -16.61 1.82 -13.37
C LYS A 110 -16.74 2.97 -14.37
N SER A 111 -17.26 4.12 -13.94
CA SER A 111 -17.36 5.34 -14.76
C SER A 111 -15.99 5.99 -15.07
N THR A 112 -14.95 5.63 -14.32
CA THR A 112 -13.59 6.16 -14.46
C THR A 112 -12.56 5.02 -14.56
N PRO A 113 -12.47 4.32 -15.71
CA PRO A 113 -11.76 3.05 -15.83
C PRO A 113 -10.26 3.12 -15.48
N HIS A 114 -9.62 4.27 -15.74
CA HIS A 114 -8.20 4.51 -15.41
C HIS A 114 -7.93 4.70 -13.91
N SER A 115 -8.96 4.76 -13.07
CA SER A 115 -8.80 4.82 -11.60
C SER A 115 -8.17 3.55 -11.04
N LEU A 116 -8.47 2.40 -11.65
CA LEU A 116 -7.85 1.13 -11.24
C LEU A 116 -6.35 1.12 -11.55
N GLU A 117 -5.94 1.65 -12.71
CA GLU A 117 -4.52 1.80 -13.04
C GLU A 117 -3.83 2.71 -12.03
N LEU A 118 -4.41 3.87 -11.71
CA LEU A 118 -3.87 4.76 -10.69
C LEU A 118 -3.79 4.06 -9.32
N LEU A 119 -4.81 3.30 -8.93
CA LEU A 119 -4.83 2.54 -7.67
C LEU A 119 -3.75 1.45 -7.62
N SER A 120 -3.53 0.72 -8.72
CA SER A 120 -2.47 -0.28 -8.83
C SER A 120 -1.08 0.37 -8.72
N LEU A 121 -0.86 1.51 -9.37
CA LEU A 121 0.38 2.27 -9.25
C LEU A 121 0.60 2.75 -7.81
N LEU A 122 -0.42 3.36 -7.19
CA LEU A 122 -0.33 3.82 -5.79
C LEU A 122 -0.14 2.67 -4.81
N SER A 123 -0.67 1.49 -5.11
CA SER A 123 -0.50 0.30 -4.27
C SER A 123 0.95 -0.17 -4.25
N LEU A 124 1.70 0.08 -5.32
CA LEU A 124 3.15 -0.12 -5.33
C LEU A 124 3.91 0.96 -4.54
N LEU A 125 3.38 2.18 -4.40
CA LEU A 125 4.03 3.31 -3.75
C LEU A 125 3.67 3.42 -2.27
N SER A 126 4.47 2.78 -1.41
CA SER A 126 4.22 2.73 0.05
C SER A 126 4.22 4.10 0.77
N ASP A 127 5.01 5.05 0.30
CA ASP A 127 5.01 6.42 0.84
C ASP A 127 3.95 7.32 0.18
N GLY A 128 3.20 6.79 -0.78
CA GLY A 128 2.29 7.56 -1.63
C GLY A 128 3.01 8.52 -2.55
N ILE A 129 2.27 9.47 -3.10
CA ILE A 129 2.80 10.43 -4.06
C ILE A 129 2.13 11.81 -3.95
N SER A 130 2.92 12.87 -4.12
CA SER A 130 2.39 14.24 -4.23
C SER A 130 1.93 14.57 -5.64
N ASP A 131 1.05 15.57 -5.79
CA ASP A 131 0.59 16.02 -7.12
C ASP A 131 1.75 16.52 -8.00
N GLY A 132 2.77 17.13 -7.38
CA GLY A 132 3.97 17.59 -8.08
C GLY A 132 4.81 16.45 -8.65
N GLU A 133 4.94 15.33 -7.92
CA GLU A 133 5.65 14.14 -8.39
C GLU A 133 4.84 13.38 -9.45
N LEU A 134 3.52 13.34 -9.29
CA LEU A 134 2.62 12.73 -10.28
C LEU A 134 2.67 13.50 -11.61
N GLY A 135 2.72 14.83 -11.55
CA GLY A 135 2.92 15.69 -12.72
C GLY A 135 4.31 15.59 -13.35
N GLN A 136 5.37 15.36 -12.56
CA GLN A 136 6.74 15.18 -13.06
C GLN A 136 6.98 13.80 -13.67
N SER A 137 6.45 12.75 -13.06
CA SER A 137 6.59 11.37 -13.52
C SER A 137 5.77 11.05 -14.77
N LYS A 138 4.66 11.76 -14.99
CA LYS A 138 3.78 11.63 -16.18
C LYS A 138 3.45 10.16 -16.52
N PRO A 139 2.83 9.40 -15.59
CA PRO A 139 2.38 8.06 -15.91
C PRO A 139 1.34 8.10 -17.04
N PRO A 140 1.23 7.05 -17.88
CA PRO A 140 0.35 7.01 -19.04
C PRO A 140 -1.11 6.76 -18.65
N ILE A 141 -1.63 7.54 -17.70
CA ILE A 141 -2.98 7.46 -17.16
C ILE A 141 -3.74 8.69 -17.67
N PRO A 142 -4.79 8.53 -18.49
CA PRO A 142 -5.64 9.65 -18.89
C PRO A 142 -6.44 10.20 -17.70
N ASN A 143 -6.68 11.52 -17.69
CA ASN A 143 -7.55 12.18 -16.69
C ASN A 143 -7.20 11.85 -15.23
N ILE A 144 -5.91 11.86 -14.87
CA ILE A 144 -5.39 11.54 -13.52
C ILE A 144 -6.13 12.28 -12.41
N SER A 145 -6.46 13.57 -12.59
CA SER A 145 -7.17 14.36 -11.59
C SER A 145 -8.57 13.81 -11.30
N SER A 146 -9.27 13.32 -12.33
CA SER A 146 -10.57 12.66 -12.18
C SER A 146 -10.39 11.33 -11.44
N CYS A 147 -9.40 10.52 -11.86
CA CYS A 147 -9.08 9.26 -11.21
C CYS A 147 -8.77 9.42 -9.72
N LYS A 148 -7.92 10.40 -9.36
CA LYS A 148 -7.62 10.77 -7.98
C LYS A 148 -8.89 11.10 -7.21
N THR A 149 -9.75 11.95 -7.78
CA THR A 149 -11.01 12.36 -7.13
C THR A 149 -11.92 11.15 -6.89
N THR A 150 -12.03 10.25 -7.87
CA THR A 150 -12.81 9.01 -7.74
C THR A 150 -12.24 8.11 -6.64
N LEU A 151 -10.92 7.90 -6.59
CA LEU A 151 -10.29 7.07 -5.55
C LEU A 151 -10.45 7.63 -4.14
N LEU A 152 -10.44 8.96 -3.99
CA LEU A 152 -10.72 9.62 -2.71
C LEU A 152 -12.19 9.45 -2.31
N ARG A 153 -13.11 9.58 -3.27
CA ARG A 153 -14.55 9.43 -3.04
C ARG A 153 -14.99 8.00 -2.75
N THR A 154 -14.22 7.00 -3.17
CA THR A 154 -14.48 5.59 -2.85
C THR A 154 -13.70 5.10 -1.63
N SER A 155 -12.99 5.99 -0.91
CA SER A 155 -12.14 5.64 0.24
C SER A 155 -11.06 4.59 -0.06
N LEU A 156 -10.77 4.32 -1.34
CA LEU A 156 -9.70 3.42 -1.77
C LEU A 156 -8.32 4.08 -1.66
N ALA A 157 -8.29 5.42 -1.66
CA ALA A 157 -7.11 6.21 -1.36
C ALA A 157 -7.46 7.36 -0.40
N TYR A 158 -6.44 7.93 0.24
CA TYR A 158 -6.57 9.09 1.12
C TYR A 158 -5.39 10.04 0.93
N VAL A 159 -5.53 11.29 1.34
CA VAL A 159 -4.42 12.26 1.39
C VAL A 159 -3.94 12.35 2.84
N ASP A 160 -2.64 12.18 3.06
CA ASP A 160 -2.05 12.31 4.40
C ASP A 160 -1.80 13.77 4.79
N HIS A 161 -1.35 14.00 6.02
CA HIS A 161 -1.02 15.35 6.52
C HIS A 161 0.11 16.04 5.75
N SER A 162 0.90 15.31 4.95
CA SER A 162 1.95 15.84 4.10
C SER A 162 1.46 16.19 2.69
N GLY A 163 0.16 15.99 2.42
CA GLY A 163 -0.45 16.24 1.12
C GLY A 163 -0.17 15.13 0.09
N ARG A 164 0.27 13.95 0.52
CA ARG A 164 0.57 12.81 -0.37
C ARG A 164 -0.64 11.88 -0.46
N LEU A 165 -0.96 11.49 -1.68
CA LEU A 165 -1.99 10.51 -1.99
C LEU A 165 -1.46 9.09 -1.67
N LYS A 166 -2.13 8.40 -0.75
CA LYS A 166 -1.75 7.08 -0.22
C LYS A 166 -2.90 6.10 -0.27
N VAL A 167 -2.55 4.82 -0.22
CA VAL A 167 -3.48 3.69 -0.14
C VAL A 167 -3.18 2.94 1.14
N LEU A 168 -4.22 2.51 1.86
CA LEU A 168 -4.05 1.76 3.10
C LEU A 168 -3.41 0.40 2.82
N ALA A 169 -2.49 -0.04 3.68
CA ALA A 169 -1.70 -1.26 3.47
C ALA A 169 -2.53 -2.50 3.09
N PRO A 170 -3.70 -2.79 3.70
CA PRO A 170 -4.50 -3.95 3.31
C PRO A 170 -5.09 -3.85 1.90
N ILE A 171 -5.46 -2.64 1.46
CA ILE A 171 -5.92 -2.38 0.10
C ILE A 171 -4.75 -2.56 -0.86
N ARG A 172 -3.56 -2.07 -0.51
CA ARG A 172 -2.35 -2.24 -1.32
C ARG A 172 -2.04 -3.71 -1.57
N GLU A 173 -2.08 -4.53 -0.53
CA GLU A 173 -1.83 -5.97 -0.59
C GLU A 173 -2.84 -6.66 -1.53
N TYR A 174 -4.14 -6.42 -1.33
CA TYR A 174 -5.19 -6.97 -2.18
C TYR A 174 -5.04 -6.56 -3.65
N ILE A 175 -4.76 -5.28 -3.91
CA ILE A 175 -4.61 -4.75 -5.27
C ILE A 175 -3.35 -5.29 -5.94
N LEU A 176 -2.22 -5.37 -5.24
CA LEU A 176 -0.99 -5.91 -5.82
C LEU A 176 -1.12 -7.40 -6.16
N GLU A 177 -1.89 -8.16 -5.38
CA GLU A 177 -2.17 -9.57 -5.64
C GLU A 177 -3.15 -9.75 -6.81
N THR A 178 -4.22 -8.96 -6.87
CA THR A 178 -5.34 -9.17 -7.81
C THR A 178 -5.21 -8.36 -9.11
N TYR A 179 -4.64 -7.16 -9.02
CA TYR A 179 -4.51 -6.18 -10.11
C TYR A 179 -3.10 -5.55 -10.14
N PRO A 180 -2.03 -6.34 -10.31
CA PRO A 180 -0.66 -5.83 -10.30
C PRO A 180 -0.46 -4.77 -11.40
N PRO A 181 0.30 -3.68 -11.11
CA PRO A 181 0.53 -2.64 -12.09
C PRO A 181 1.40 -3.14 -13.24
N SER A 182 1.07 -2.74 -14.47
CA SER A 182 1.86 -3.12 -15.64
C SER A 182 3.21 -2.38 -15.68
N THR A 183 4.22 -2.98 -16.33
CA THR A 183 5.54 -2.36 -16.48
C THR A 183 5.49 -1.00 -17.17
N LEU A 184 4.55 -0.80 -18.11
CA LEU A 184 4.34 0.49 -18.79
C LEU A 184 3.89 1.59 -17.82
N LEU A 185 3.09 1.21 -16.82
CA LEU A 185 2.58 2.10 -15.80
C LEU A 185 3.64 2.46 -14.76
N VAL A 186 4.46 1.48 -14.35
CA VAL A 186 5.49 1.64 -13.33
C VAL A 186 6.74 2.37 -13.86
N ARG A 187 7.09 2.17 -15.14
CA ARG A 187 8.34 2.68 -15.72
C ARG A 187 8.55 4.19 -15.56
N PRO A 188 7.57 5.08 -15.81
CA PRO A 188 7.78 6.52 -15.64
C PRO A 188 8.07 6.91 -14.19
N MET A 189 7.41 6.25 -13.23
CA MET A 189 7.67 6.44 -11.81
C MET A 189 9.08 5.98 -11.43
N ARG A 190 9.49 4.81 -11.94
CA ARG A 190 10.84 4.29 -11.76
C ARG A 190 11.90 5.26 -12.29
N MET A 191 11.73 5.77 -13.50
CA MET A 191 12.65 6.74 -14.09
C MET A 191 12.72 8.01 -13.23
N HIS A 192 11.57 8.56 -12.83
CA HIS A 192 11.52 9.77 -11.99
C HIS A 192 12.29 9.62 -10.68
N LEU A 193 12.04 8.55 -9.92
CA LEU A 193 12.68 8.32 -8.63
C LEU A 193 14.17 7.96 -8.78
N THR A 194 14.54 7.24 -9.84
CA THR A 194 15.94 6.94 -10.14
C THR A 194 16.71 8.22 -10.51
N ASP A 195 16.10 9.12 -11.27
CA ASP A 195 16.71 10.39 -11.64
C ASP A 195 16.84 11.33 -10.43
N LEU A 196 15.85 11.37 -9.53
CA LEU A 196 15.96 12.06 -8.25
C LEU A 196 17.18 11.55 -7.45
N LEU A 197 17.35 10.23 -7.38
CA LEU A 197 18.49 9.61 -6.68
C LEU A 197 19.84 9.97 -7.32
N LYS A 198 19.93 10.00 -8.65
CA LYS A 198 21.14 10.43 -9.38
C LYS A 198 21.48 11.89 -9.11
N VAL A 199 20.49 12.78 -9.16
CA VAL A 199 20.67 14.22 -8.91
C VAL A 199 21.13 14.45 -7.47
N TRP A 200 20.49 13.78 -6.50
CA TRP A 200 20.91 13.82 -5.10
C TRP A 200 22.34 13.31 -4.90
N ARG A 201 22.71 12.19 -5.53
CA ARG A 201 24.08 11.64 -5.47
C ARG A 201 25.12 12.61 -6.02
N ASN A 202 24.81 13.27 -7.14
CA ASN A 202 25.71 14.26 -7.73
C ASN A 202 25.86 15.48 -6.83
N ALA A 203 24.76 16.00 -6.26
CA ALA A 203 24.79 17.09 -5.30
C ALA A 203 25.60 16.73 -4.03
N MET A 204 25.56 15.47 -3.61
CA MET A 204 26.36 14.95 -2.49
C MET A 204 27.85 14.98 -2.80
N ARG A 205 28.26 14.45 -3.95
CA ARG A 205 29.68 14.43 -4.34
C ARG A 205 30.26 15.84 -4.46
N THR A 206 29.46 16.80 -4.91
CA THR A 206 29.89 18.19 -5.11
C THR A 206 29.65 19.10 -3.91
N HIS A 207 29.12 18.57 -2.79
CA HIS A 207 28.74 19.35 -1.61
C HIS A 207 27.83 20.56 -1.97
N SER A 208 26.92 20.34 -2.92
CA SER A 208 26.05 21.39 -3.45
C SER A 208 25.04 21.88 -2.41
N ALA A 209 24.78 23.18 -2.38
CA ALA A 209 23.73 23.80 -1.56
C ALA A 209 22.32 23.25 -1.88
N ALA A 210 22.11 22.67 -3.06
CA ALA A 210 20.87 21.98 -3.43
C ALA A 210 20.56 20.76 -2.54
N MET A 211 21.51 20.28 -1.72
CA MET A 211 21.27 19.18 -0.78
C MET A 211 20.10 19.44 0.17
N GLY A 212 19.91 20.70 0.58
CA GLY A 212 18.87 21.11 1.53
C GLY A 212 17.45 20.85 1.03
N ASN A 213 17.22 20.89 -0.29
CA ASN A 213 15.91 20.60 -0.87
C ASN A 213 15.78 19.16 -1.42
N LEU A 214 16.89 18.53 -1.82
CA LEU A 214 16.88 17.18 -2.38
C LEU A 214 16.76 16.11 -1.29
N THR A 215 17.40 16.29 -0.14
CA THR A 215 17.39 15.29 0.94
C THR A 215 15.98 15.02 1.48
N PRO A 216 15.17 16.05 1.83
CA PRO A 216 13.80 15.80 2.30
C PRO A 216 12.93 15.10 1.26
N ARG A 217 13.08 15.45 -0.04
CA ARG A 217 12.36 14.81 -1.14
C ARG A 217 12.77 13.35 -1.34
N LEU A 218 14.03 13.03 -1.13
CA LEU A 218 14.50 11.64 -1.19
C LEU A 218 13.96 10.85 0.00
N CYS A 219 14.05 11.41 1.21
CA CYS A 219 13.53 10.79 2.42
C CYS A 219 12.03 10.48 2.32
N SER A 220 11.23 11.37 1.71
CA SER A 220 9.79 11.16 1.50
C SER A 220 9.45 10.10 0.44
N ASN A 221 10.45 9.51 -0.22
CA ASN A 221 10.27 8.48 -1.25
C ASN A 221 11.11 7.22 -0.98
N LEU A 222 11.69 7.06 0.22
CA LEU A 222 12.53 5.89 0.53
C LEU A 222 11.73 4.58 0.47
N GLY A 223 10.52 4.57 1.00
CA GLY A 223 9.59 3.45 0.90
C GLY A 223 9.19 3.19 -0.54
N ASN A 224 8.95 4.23 -1.35
CA ASN A 224 8.66 4.08 -2.77
C ASN A 224 9.82 3.43 -3.54
N LEU A 225 11.05 3.88 -3.30
CA LEU A 225 12.26 3.30 -3.89
C LEU A 225 12.42 1.83 -3.49
N HIS A 226 12.21 1.52 -2.21
CA HIS A 226 12.26 0.15 -1.70
C HIS A 226 11.20 -0.74 -2.34
N SER A 227 9.95 -0.26 -2.46
CA SER A 227 8.86 -1.03 -3.09
C SER A 227 9.08 -1.26 -4.58
N LEU A 228 9.62 -0.26 -5.31
CA LEU A 228 10.00 -0.44 -6.71
C LEU A 228 11.15 -1.44 -6.88
N LEU A 229 12.14 -1.41 -5.98
CA LEU A 229 13.22 -2.37 -6.00
C LEU A 229 12.70 -3.80 -5.83
N LEU A 230 11.86 -4.06 -4.82
CA LEU A 230 11.29 -5.38 -4.60
C LEU A 230 10.48 -5.85 -5.82
N HIS A 231 9.66 -4.97 -6.40
CA HIS A 231 8.92 -5.28 -7.61
C HIS A 231 9.84 -5.59 -8.81
N ASP A 232 10.94 -4.84 -8.98
CA ASP A 232 11.91 -5.07 -10.05
C ASP A 232 12.68 -6.39 -9.85
N LEU A 233 12.94 -6.81 -8.61
CA LEU A 233 13.54 -8.11 -8.31
C LEU A 233 12.67 -9.28 -8.73
N ASP A 234 11.36 -9.14 -8.54
CA ASP A 234 10.38 -10.16 -8.93
C ASP A 234 10.15 -10.20 -10.46
N THR A 235 10.43 -9.11 -11.18
CA THR A 235 10.20 -9.00 -12.64
C THR A 235 11.44 -9.18 -13.52
N ASP A 236 12.62 -8.71 -13.09
CA ASP A 236 13.88 -8.85 -13.83
C ASP A 236 15.11 -8.80 -12.87
N PRO A 237 15.69 -9.96 -12.52
CA PRO A 237 16.84 -10.05 -11.62
C PRO A 237 18.09 -9.30 -12.14
N ALA A 238 18.21 -9.02 -13.45
CA ALA A 238 19.37 -8.32 -14.01
C ALA A 238 19.44 -6.85 -13.57
N VAL A 239 18.32 -6.28 -13.12
CA VAL A 239 18.21 -4.89 -12.62
C VAL A 239 18.94 -4.70 -11.27
N LEU A 240 19.32 -5.79 -10.59
CA LEU A 240 20.10 -5.80 -9.34
C LEU A 240 21.40 -4.99 -9.41
N LEU A 241 22.14 -5.08 -10.51
CA LEU A 241 23.45 -4.44 -10.64
C LEU A 241 23.36 -2.89 -10.54
N TYR A 242 22.25 -2.31 -11.01
CA TYR A 242 22.05 -0.86 -11.01
C TYR A 242 21.66 -0.31 -9.62
N TRP A 243 20.93 -1.12 -8.84
CA TRP A 243 20.43 -0.72 -7.54
C TRP A 243 21.38 -1.03 -6.38
N VAL A 244 22.13 -2.13 -6.43
CA VAL A 244 23.08 -2.50 -5.35
C VAL A 244 24.15 -1.42 -5.16
N SER A 245 24.69 -0.88 -6.26
CA SER A 245 25.62 0.27 -6.22
C SER A 245 24.99 1.54 -5.63
N SER A 246 23.66 1.63 -5.66
CA SER A 246 22.90 2.79 -5.20
C SER A 246 22.50 2.69 -3.72
N LEU A 247 22.24 1.49 -3.21
CA LEU A 247 21.83 1.22 -1.81
C LEU A 247 23.01 1.07 -0.83
N GLU A 248 24.17 0.58 -1.28
CA GLU A 248 25.39 0.45 -0.44
C GLU A 248 25.87 1.79 0.15
N LEU A 249 25.55 2.91 -0.49
CA LEU A 249 25.90 4.25 0.00
C LEU A 249 24.90 4.80 1.02
N ALA A 250 23.62 4.44 0.91
CA ALA A 250 22.58 4.89 1.84
C ALA A 250 22.74 4.24 3.23
N SER A 251 23.14 2.98 3.29
CA SER A 251 23.41 2.26 4.55
C SER A 251 24.66 2.77 5.28
N ARG A 252 25.66 3.32 4.56
CA ARG A 252 26.88 3.90 5.14
C ARG A 252 26.69 5.27 5.78
N LEU A 253 25.64 6.02 5.41
CA LEU A 253 25.44 7.41 5.85
C LEU A 253 24.39 7.57 6.96
N TYR A 254 23.54 6.57 7.20
CA TYR A 254 22.58 6.54 8.32
C TYR A 254 22.62 5.18 9.04
N PRO A 255 23.66 4.86 9.84
CA PRO A 255 23.72 3.61 10.61
C PRO A 255 22.62 3.50 11.70
N ALA A 256 22.08 4.64 12.15
CA ALA A 256 21.13 4.70 13.27
C ALA A 256 19.70 4.24 12.93
N THR A 257 19.33 4.12 11.65
CA THR A 257 17.97 3.71 11.24
C THR A 257 17.86 2.21 10.92
N TRP A 258 18.97 1.47 11.00
CA TRP A 258 19.06 0.06 10.58
C TRP A 258 19.55 -0.88 11.70
N THR A 259 19.14 -0.66 12.95
CA THR A 259 19.48 -1.60 14.03
C THR A 259 18.71 -2.91 13.87
N ALA A 260 19.44 -3.99 13.60
CA ALA A 260 18.94 -5.35 13.50
C ALA A 260 18.30 -5.83 14.81
N GLN A 261 17.13 -6.47 14.74
CA GLN A 261 16.62 -7.30 15.83
C GLN A 261 17.06 -8.77 15.61
N PRO A 262 17.46 -9.50 16.67
CA PRO A 262 17.89 -10.89 16.57
C PRO A 262 16.71 -11.84 16.37
N LEU A 263 16.86 -12.83 15.49
CA LEU A 263 15.87 -13.90 15.28
C LEU A 263 15.72 -14.80 16.53
N PRO A 264 14.49 -15.24 16.88
CA PRO A 264 14.31 -16.32 17.82
C PRO A 264 14.70 -17.64 17.14
N SER A 265 15.55 -18.39 17.82
CA SER A 265 15.87 -19.78 17.50
C SER A 265 14.59 -20.61 17.39
N GLN A 266 14.45 -21.46 16.35
CA GLN A 266 14.16 -22.91 16.47
C GLN A 266 14.01 -23.60 15.10
N ARG A 267 14.94 -24.53 14.86
CA ARG A 267 14.83 -25.92 14.37
C ARG A 267 13.79 -26.33 13.29
N HIS A 268 14.40 -26.81 12.19
CA HIS A 268 14.05 -27.95 11.30
C HIS A 268 13.00 -27.80 10.19
N SER A 269 13.54 -27.81 8.94
CA SER A 269 13.11 -28.61 7.77
C SER A 269 11.73 -28.26 7.17
N THR A 270 11.55 -27.70 5.96
CA THR A 270 12.11 -28.03 4.62
C THR A 270 11.99 -26.83 3.66
N SER A 271 12.97 -26.68 2.77
CA SER A 271 13.13 -25.84 1.57
C SER A 271 11.98 -24.93 1.07
N VAL A 272 11.97 -23.66 1.52
CA VAL A 272 11.59 -22.48 0.71
C VAL A 272 12.51 -21.34 1.16
N VAL A 273 13.41 -20.88 0.30
CA VAL A 273 14.34 -19.76 0.62
C VAL A 273 13.55 -18.45 0.52
N PHE A 274 12.94 -18.03 1.62
CA PHE A 274 12.44 -16.67 1.79
C PHE A 274 13.64 -15.74 1.98
N LEU A 275 13.88 -14.84 1.02
CA LEU A 275 14.82 -13.73 1.15
C LEU A 275 14.25 -12.68 2.12
N SER A 276 14.31 -13.00 3.41
CA SER A 276 14.23 -12.02 4.49
C SER A 276 15.44 -11.09 4.36
N VAL A 277 15.18 -9.80 4.14
CA VAL A 277 16.20 -8.74 4.19
C VAL A 277 16.61 -8.58 5.65
N THR A 278 17.43 -9.51 6.13
CA THR A 278 18.03 -9.47 7.46
C THR A 278 19.54 -9.60 7.31
N SER A 279 20.21 -8.50 7.65
CA SER A 279 21.64 -8.36 7.82
C SER A 279 22.47 -8.30 6.54
N SER A 280 23.22 -7.21 6.39
CA SER A 280 24.20 -6.96 5.34
C SER A 280 25.22 -8.09 5.15
N ALA A 281 25.34 -9.05 6.06
CA ALA A 281 26.19 -10.22 5.93
C ALA A 281 25.67 -11.29 4.94
N GLN A 282 24.34 -11.44 4.75
CA GLN A 282 23.79 -12.47 3.85
C GLN A 282 23.88 -12.09 2.37
N ILE A 283 23.76 -10.80 2.05
CA ILE A 283 23.98 -10.28 0.70
C ILE A 283 25.44 -10.48 0.28
N PHE A 284 26.40 -10.28 1.20
CA PHE A 284 27.82 -10.56 0.95
C PHE A 284 28.11 -12.05 0.68
N SER A 285 27.37 -12.99 1.31
CA SER A 285 27.53 -14.42 1.07
C SER A 285 26.96 -14.87 -0.29
N CYS A 286 25.85 -14.29 -0.74
CA CYS A 286 25.30 -14.59 -2.08
C CYS A 286 26.20 -14.06 -3.20
N VAL A 287 26.81 -12.88 -3.02
CA VAL A 287 27.71 -12.28 -4.01
C VAL A 287 29.06 -13.02 -4.08
N ASN A 288 29.64 -13.42 -2.95
CA ASN A 288 30.88 -14.24 -2.95
C ASN A 288 30.65 -15.67 -3.45
N GLY A 289 29.45 -16.25 -3.25
CA GLY A 289 29.11 -17.57 -3.76
C GLY A 289 28.98 -17.62 -5.29
N MET A 290 28.51 -16.54 -5.93
CA MET A 290 28.43 -16.47 -7.40
C MET A 290 29.78 -16.19 -8.07
N GLN A 291 30.74 -15.59 -7.36
CA GLN A 291 32.11 -15.39 -7.89
C GLN A 291 32.98 -16.65 -7.87
N GLN A 292 32.58 -17.74 -7.19
CA GLN A 292 33.35 -18.99 -7.15
C GLN A 292 32.87 -20.09 -8.12
N VAL A 293 31.82 -19.86 -8.92
CA VAL A 293 31.30 -20.86 -9.88
C VAL A 293 31.83 -20.62 -11.32
N HIS A 294 32.67 -19.61 -11.52
CA HIS A 294 33.39 -19.37 -12.78
C HIS A 294 34.89 -19.26 -12.55
N VAL A 295 35.52 -20.37 -12.17
CA VAL A 295 36.91 -20.71 -12.52
C VAL A 295 36.96 -22.20 -12.83
#